data_AF-C8W6U8-F1
#
_entry.id   AF-C8W6U8-F1
#
_cell.length_a   1.000
_cell.length_b   1.000
_cell.length_c   1.000
_cell.angle_alpha   90.00
_cell.angle_beta   90.00
_cell.angle_gamma   90.00
#
_symmetry.space_group_name_H-M   'P 1'
#
loop_
_entity.id
_entity.type
_entity.pdbx_description
1 polymer ?
#
loop_
_entity_poly.entity_id
_entity_poly.type
_entity_poly.pdbx_seq_one_letter_code
_entity_poly.pdbx_strand_id
1 'polypeptide(L)'
;MRLRWLEFKFRLRKAVLLGLVPAALLSLLYIAGPGMASTGCGTGIQGVPSDTLVIKVGYFGGPYYTKKVYTLSDFDQLSQVKQAYTFIDSMPSVCMDAATGVRLTDLLADAGIDVNSVQKFYFYATDIRKGWYQCLDKSYLLDTPRYYYPNLPAGWDYEKGSSTLEAVYGAIRVDPIIAYKDNWQRYGEVPDFSVYDTSTRFRLLFGQKEPDECTAPQSAKWVHSIDVMLGGMPPAGVTLDQNAVNLKVGSTVRLTATVAPYEATDKSVTWSSSDPGVATVDHNGLVTVVGPGAATIAVSTVVGNLTATCIVNGPRETGPGQSSEPFGAGPQKNGEVDNPFGLPVSEDNRQHLAKKEITAAVSTAAPAASEQSGSQPWRVYEMSSDAVPLQQQKRQNTLDIFAAVLLGVLLLGGSGKRYMEHIREVVR
;
A
#
# COMPACT_ATOMS: atom_id res chain seq x y z
N MET A 1 -78.01 -12.66 50.62
CA MET A 1 -79.00 -12.72 49.51
C MET A 1 -78.62 -11.66 48.49
N ARG A 2 -78.41 -12.03 47.20
CA ARG A 2 -77.99 -11.17 46.07
C ARG A 2 -76.59 -10.52 46.17
N LEU A 3 -75.92 -10.12 45.09
CA LEU A 3 -75.62 -10.78 43.79
C LEU A 3 -74.60 -9.91 43.00
N ARG A 4 -73.75 -10.55 42.18
CA ARG A 4 -72.93 -9.96 41.08
C ARG A 4 -71.79 -8.99 41.46
N TRP A 5 -70.57 -9.52 41.38
CA TRP A 5 -69.48 -8.87 40.61
C TRP A 5 -68.93 -9.91 39.64
N LEU A 6 -68.99 -9.63 38.34
CA LEU A 6 -68.46 -10.52 37.30
C LEU A 6 -67.74 -9.68 36.24
N GLU A 7 -66.58 -10.19 35.82
CA GLU A 7 -65.83 -9.87 34.60
C GLU A 7 -65.31 -8.44 34.38
N PHE A 8 -64.01 -8.26 34.62
CA PHE A 8 -63.11 -7.76 33.57
C PHE A 8 -61.69 -8.33 33.71
N LYS A 9 -61.56 -9.66 33.54
CA LYS A 9 -60.26 -10.33 33.35
C LYS A 9 -60.24 -10.98 31.97
N PHE A 10 -59.67 -10.30 30.97
CA PHE A 10 -58.76 -10.91 29.98
C PHE A 10 -58.09 -9.83 29.12
N ARG A 11 -56.94 -10.17 28.49
CA ARG A 11 -56.20 -9.36 27.49
C ARG A 11 -55.40 -8.12 27.96
N LEU A 12 -54.51 -8.28 28.94
CA LEU A 12 -53.36 -7.35 29.11
C LEU A 12 -51.98 -8.06 29.17
N ARG A 13 -51.82 -9.18 28.44
CA ARG A 13 -50.54 -9.92 28.34
C ARG A 13 -50.09 -10.30 26.92
N LYS A 14 -50.73 -9.76 25.86
CA LYS A 14 -50.30 -9.99 24.46
C LYS A 14 -49.89 -8.72 23.67
N ALA A 15 -50.19 -7.51 24.18
CA ALA A 15 -49.79 -6.28 23.50
C ALA A 15 -48.32 -5.87 23.78
N VAL A 16 -47.82 -6.13 24.99
CA VAL A 16 -46.45 -5.73 25.39
C VAL A 16 -45.35 -6.62 24.80
N LEU A 17 -45.67 -7.87 24.42
CA LEU A 17 -44.67 -8.82 23.90
C LEU A 17 -44.35 -8.65 22.40
N LEU A 18 -45.19 -7.96 21.61
CA LEU A 18 -44.91 -7.74 20.18
C LEU A 18 -44.06 -6.49 19.89
N GLY A 19 -43.96 -5.54 20.82
CA GLY A 19 -43.17 -4.31 20.62
C GLY A 19 -41.67 -4.47 20.90
N LEU A 20 -41.27 -5.45 21.71
CA LEU A 20 -39.89 -5.60 22.19
C LEU A 20 -39.00 -6.49 21.30
N VAL A 21 -39.58 -7.32 20.44
CA VAL A 21 -38.82 -8.23 19.57
C VAL A 21 -38.22 -7.53 18.33
N PRO A 22 -38.92 -6.60 17.63
CA PRO A 22 -38.32 -5.90 16.48
C PRO A 22 -37.18 -4.96 16.89
N ALA A 23 -37.29 -4.32 18.06
CA ALA A 23 -36.28 -3.37 18.56
C ALA A 23 -34.97 -4.07 18.96
N ALA A 24 -35.04 -5.28 19.52
CA ALA A 24 -33.84 -6.08 19.85
C ALA A 24 -33.11 -6.62 18.61
N LEU A 25 -33.84 -6.92 17.53
CA LEU A 25 -33.25 -7.40 16.28
C LEU A 25 -32.64 -6.27 15.43
N LEU A 26 -33.22 -5.06 15.46
CA LEU A 26 -32.58 -3.90 14.80
C LEU A 26 -31.32 -3.41 15.52
N SER A 27 -31.24 -3.54 16.85
CA SER A 27 -30.04 -3.16 17.60
C SER A 27 -28.91 -4.19 17.47
N LEU A 28 -29.20 -5.47 17.23
CA LEU A 28 -28.19 -6.49 16.92
C LEU A 28 -27.57 -6.35 15.51
N LEU A 29 -28.24 -5.68 14.57
CA LEU A 29 -27.72 -5.41 13.22
C LEU A 29 -26.91 -4.10 13.11
N TYR A 30 -26.75 -3.35 14.21
CA TYR A 30 -25.99 -2.09 14.23
C TYR A 30 -24.64 -2.15 14.99
N ILE A 31 -24.24 -3.35 15.47
CA ILE A 31 -22.97 -3.56 16.21
C ILE A 31 -21.98 -4.41 15.38
N ALA A 32 -22.03 -4.24 14.05
CA ALA A 32 -21.09 -4.84 13.11
C ALA A 32 -20.61 -3.84 12.03
N GLY A 33 -20.55 -2.55 12.38
CA GLY A 33 -19.61 -1.64 11.70
C GLY A 33 -18.17 -2.06 12.03
N PRO A 34 -17.19 -1.85 11.13
CA PRO A 34 -15.79 -2.07 11.47
C PRO A 34 -15.46 -1.17 12.67
N GLY A 35 -15.12 -1.79 13.80
CA GLY A 35 -14.93 -1.07 15.05
C GLY A 35 -13.91 0.04 14.86
N MET A 36 -14.30 1.29 15.15
CA MET A 36 -13.32 2.32 15.40
C MET A 36 -12.50 1.87 16.60
N ALA A 37 -11.24 1.48 16.33
CA ALA A 37 -10.27 1.26 17.38
C ALA A 37 -10.26 2.50 18.28
N SER A 38 -10.31 2.27 19.59
CA SER A 38 -10.35 3.36 20.56
C SER A 38 -9.19 4.33 20.32
N THR A 39 -9.48 5.62 20.24
CA THR A 39 -8.51 6.73 20.18
C THR A 39 -7.76 6.94 21.51
N GLY A 40 -7.48 5.85 22.23
CA GLY A 40 -6.63 5.80 23.41
C GLY A 40 -5.18 5.64 23.00
N CYS A 41 -4.33 6.54 23.48
CA CYS A 41 -2.89 6.52 23.21
C CYS A 41 -2.25 5.25 23.83
N GLY A 42 -1.82 4.32 22.96
CA GLY A 42 -1.08 3.11 23.31
C GLY A 42 -1.91 2.03 24.02
N THR A 43 -1.78 0.76 23.61
CA THR A 43 -2.45 -0.35 24.31
C THR A 43 -1.78 -0.75 25.63
N GLY A 44 -1.03 0.16 26.27
CA GLY A 44 -0.11 -0.14 27.38
C GLY A 44 1.14 -0.94 26.94
N ILE A 45 1.40 -1.01 25.64
CA ILE A 45 2.59 -1.63 25.04
C ILE A 45 3.57 -0.52 24.66
N GLN A 46 4.85 -0.73 24.96
CA GLN A 46 5.90 0.15 24.46
C GLN A 46 6.16 -0.18 22.98
N GLY A 47 5.91 0.81 22.12
CA GLY A 47 6.25 0.70 20.70
C GLY A 47 7.76 0.59 20.48
N VAL A 48 8.13 -0.17 19.47
CA VAL A 48 9.52 -0.44 19.06
C VAL A 48 9.65 -0.09 17.58
N PRO A 49 10.70 0.64 17.16
CA PRO A 49 10.89 0.97 15.75
C PRO A 49 11.13 -0.29 14.90
N SER A 50 10.59 -0.29 13.69
CA SER A 50 10.79 -1.37 12.72
C SER A 50 11.95 -1.07 11.77
N ASP A 51 12.70 -2.11 11.40
CA ASP A 51 13.74 -2.05 10.36
C ASP A 51 13.19 -2.43 8.97
N THR A 52 11.93 -2.85 8.89
CA THR A 52 11.23 -3.09 7.62
C THR A 52 9.82 -2.49 7.61
N LEU A 53 9.38 -2.08 6.41
CA LEU A 53 8.00 -1.69 6.14
C LEU A 53 7.40 -2.65 5.12
N VAL A 54 6.34 -3.35 5.50
CA VAL A 54 5.60 -4.24 4.60
C VAL A 54 4.44 -3.47 3.96
N ILE A 55 4.36 -3.46 2.64
CA ILE A 55 3.16 -3.03 1.92
C ILE A 55 2.39 -4.27 1.47
N LYS A 56 1.13 -4.37 1.87
CA LYS A 56 0.21 -5.43 1.43
C LYS A 56 -0.95 -4.84 0.62
N VAL A 57 -1.54 -5.67 -0.23
CA VAL A 57 -2.75 -5.35 -0.99
C VAL A 57 -3.82 -6.40 -0.77
N GLY A 58 -5.07 -5.96 -0.70
CA GLY A 58 -6.23 -6.84 -0.51
C GLY A 58 -7.52 -6.15 -0.93
N TYR A 59 -8.61 -6.89 -0.87
CA TYR A 59 -9.96 -6.39 -1.17
C TYR A 59 -10.83 -6.49 0.09
N PHE A 60 -11.93 -5.74 0.14
CA PHE A 60 -12.84 -5.75 1.28
C PHE A 60 -13.31 -7.18 1.63
N GLY A 61 -13.19 -7.56 2.92
CA GLY A 61 -13.56 -8.89 3.43
C GLY A 61 -12.60 -10.03 3.06
N GLY A 62 -11.56 -9.76 2.25
CA GLY A 62 -10.56 -10.75 1.84
C GLY A 62 -9.26 -10.69 2.66
N PRO A 63 -8.35 -11.67 2.44
CA PRO A 63 -6.98 -11.60 2.94
C PRO A 63 -6.16 -10.52 2.21
N TYR A 64 -5.08 -10.08 2.86
CA TYR A 64 -4.10 -9.14 2.31
C TYR A 64 -2.78 -9.85 2.02
N TYR A 65 -2.25 -9.62 0.82
CA TYR A 65 -1.07 -10.27 0.27
C TYR A 65 0.09 -9.28 0.25
N THR A 66 1.29 -9.71 0.69
CA THR A 66 2.50 -8.90 0.62
C THR A 66 2.82 -8.54 -0.83
N LYS A 67 2.79 -7.25 -1.15
CA LYS A 67 3.16 -6.70 -2.46
C LYS A 67 4.65 -6.35 -2.49
N LYS A 68 5.17 -5.73 -1.42
CA LYS A 68 6.59 -5.39 -1.27
C LYS A 68 6.98 -5.35 0.21
N VAL A 69 8.24 -5.66 0.50
CA VAL A 69 8.87 -5.43 1.80
C VAL A 69 10.04 -4.50 1.55
N TYR A 70 10.07 -3.39 2.26
CA TYR A 70 11.17 -2.43 2.22
C TYR A 70 12.05 -2.59 3.44
N THR A 71 13.35 -2.76 3.24
CA THR A 71 14.38 -2.54 4.26
C THR A 71 14.71 -1.05 4.40
N LEU A 72 15.48 -0.67 5.42
CA LEU A 72 16.03 0.69 5.54
C LEU A 72 16.88 1.07 4.31
N SER A 73 17.69 0.14 3.81
CA SER A 73 18.49 0.34 2.59
C SER A 73 17.65 0.56 1.34
N ASP A 74 16.51 -0.12 1.19
CA ASP A 74 15.59 0.13 0.08
C ASP A 74 14.97 1.53 0.22
N PHE A 75 14.58 1.92 1.44
CA PHE A 75 14.07 3.25 1.72
C PHE A 75 15.04 4.37 1.33
N ASP A 76 16.33 4.22 1.64
CA ASP A 76 17.36 5.23 1.29
C ASP A 76 17.62 5.34 -0.22
N GLN A 77 17.22 4.36 -1.04
CA GLN A 77 17.27 4.47 -2.52
C GLN A 77 16.05 5.19 -3.11
N LEU A 78 14.95 5.34 -2.36
CA LEU A 78 13.75 6.03 -2.82
C LEU A 78 13.91 7.55 -2.75
N SER A 79 13.12 8.25 -3.57
CA SER A 79 13.10 9.72 -3.58
C SER A 79 12.64 10.29 -2.24
N GLN A 80 13.59 10.81 -1.46
CA GLN A 80 13.31 11.40 -0.16
C GLN A 80 12.70 12.80 -0.27
N VAL A 81 11.76 13.09 0.62
CA VAL A 81 11.22 14.42 0.86
C VAL A 81 11.60 14.84 2.29
N LYS A 82 12.07 16.09 2.42
CA LYS A 82 12.16 16.78 3.72
C LYS A 82 10.98 17.73 3.84
N GLN A 83 10.14 17.54 4.85
CA GLN A 83 8.90 18.30 4.99
C GLN A 83 8.62 18.62 6.45
N ALA A 84 8.13 19.84 6.70
CA ALA A 84 7.64 20.26 7.99
C ALA A 84 6.13 20.00 8.10
N TYR A 85 5.66 19.76 9.31
CA TYR A 85 4.25 19.57 9.62
C TYR A 85 3.88 20.28 10.92
N THR A 86 2.62 20.68 11.00
CA THR A 86 1.98 21.11 12.24
C THR A 86 0.79 20.23 12.54
N PHE A 87 0.57 19.95 13.82
CA PHE A 87 -0.55 19.18 14.31
C PHE A 87 -1.09 19.80 15.60
N ILE A 88 -2.40 19.73 15.83
CA ILE A 88 -3.01 19.86 17.15
C ILE A 88 -3.16 18.46 17.75
N ASP A 89 -2.80 18.33 19.02
CA ASP A 89 -2.96 17.09 19.78
C ASP A 89 -4.22 17.05 20.66
N SER A 90 -4.40 15.97 21.43
CA SER A 90 -5.58 15.78 22.30
C SER A 90 -5.64 16.70 23.52
N MET A 91 -4.60 17.49 23.80
CA MET A 91 -4.54 18.48 24.88
C MET A 91 -4.36 19.88 24.27
N PRO A 92 -5.29 20.27 23.37
CA PRO A 92 -5.16 21.24 22.26
C PRO A 92 -3.84 22.00 22.15
N SER A 93 -2.73 21.28 21.94
CA SER A 93 -1.39 21.87 21.90
C SER A 93 -0.82 21.78 20.48
N VAL A 94 -0.23 22.89 20.02
CA VAL A 94 0.52 22.91 18.76
C VAL A 94 1.73 22.00 18.88
N CYS A 95 1.89 21.13 17.90
CA CYS A 95 3.04 20.26 17.73
C CYS A 95 3.66 20.53 16.36
N MET A 96 4.98 20.69 16.32
CA MET A 96 5.79 20.80 15.12
C MET A 96 6.43 19.45 14.82
N ASP A 97 6.67 19.14 13.56
CA ASP A 97 7.48 17.99 13.17
C ASP A 97 8.30 18.30 11.91
N ALA A 98 9.62 18.08 11.97
CA ALA A 98 10.54 18.23 10.85
C ALA A 98 11.04 16.85 10.42
N ALA A 99 10.49 16.31 9.34
CA ALA A 99 10.66 14.90 8.98
C ALA A 99 11.38 14.67 7.65
N THR A 100 12.03 13.51 7.54
CA THR A 100 12.52 12.96 6.28
C THR A 100 11.88 11.60 6.02
N GLY A 101 11.35 11.41 4.81
CA GLY A 101 10.72 10.16 4.42
C GLY A 101 10.36 10.12 2.95
N VAL A 102 9.56 9.13 2.57
CA VAL A 102 9.08 8.93 1.20
C VAL A 102 7.60 9.24 1.15
N ARG A 103 7.13 9.94 0.10
CA ARG A 103 5.69 10.15 -0.13
C ARG A 103 4.96 8.81 -0.20
N LEU A 104 3.78 8.74 0.41
CA LEU A 104 2.96 7.54 0.38
C LEU A 104 2.56 7.16 -1.06
N THR A 105 2.33 8.15 -1.94
CA THR A 105 2.09 7.95 -3.38
C THR A 105 3.23 7.23 -4.08
N ASP A 106 4.47 7.60 -3.74
CA ASP A 106 5.68 7.07 -4.38
C ASP A 106 5.95 5.63 -3.91
N LEU A 107 5.72 5.34 -2.63
CA LEU A 107 5.76 3.98 -2.07
C LEU A 107 4.72 3.04 -2.69
N LEU A 108 3.55 3.57 -3.08
CA LEU A 108 2.51 2.80 -3.78
C LEU A 108 2.92 2.55 -5.24
N ALA A 109 3.42 3.58 -5.94
CA ALA A 109 3.89 3.45 -7.33
C ALA A 109 5.05 2.46 -7.44
N ASP A 110 6.05 2.54 -6.56
CA ASP A 110 7.21 1.64 -6.51
C ASP A 110 6.87 0.22 -5.98
N ALA A 111 5.75 0.07 -5.26
CA ALA A 111 5.14 -1.23 -4.98
C ALA A 111 4.28 -1.76 -6.15
N GLY A 112 4.13 -1.03 -7.27
CA GLY A 112 3.29 -1.41 -8.39
C GLY A 112 1.80 -1.43 -8.06
N ILE A 113 1.34 -0.42 -7.29
CA ILE A 113 -0.06 -0.22 -6.89
C ILE A 113 -0.57 1.07 -7.54
N ASP A 114 -1.60 0.96 -8.37
CA ASP A 114 -2.30 2.14 -8.90
C ASP A 114 -3.08 2.83 -7.76
N VAL A 115 -2.68 4.06 -7.44
CA VAL A 115 -3.33 4.90 -6.43
C VAL A 115 -4.82 5.15 -6.72
N ASN A 116 -5.26 5.05 -7.97
CA ASN A 116 -6.68 5.21 -8.34
C ASN A 116 -7.53 4.00 -7.95
N SER A 117 -6.93 2.80 -7.90
CA SER A 117 -7.59 1.59 -7.42
C SER A 117 -7.75 1.53 -5.90
N VAL A 118 -7.03 2.36 -5.14
CA VAL A 118 -7.04 2.33 -3.67
C VAL A 118 -8.31 2.98 -3.09
N GLN A 119 -8.93 2.32 -2.11
CA GLN A 119 -10.03 2.88 -1.31
C GLN A 119 -9.60 3.29 0.09
N LYS A 120 -8.70 2.52 0.74
CA LYS A 120 -8.44 2.63 2.18
C LYS A 120 -7.06 2.10 2.57
N PHE A 121 -6.51 2.67 3.64
CA PHE A 121 -5.24 2.30 4.24
C PHE A 121 -5.44 1.84 5.68
N TYR A 122 -4.78 0.76 6.06
CA TYR A 122 -4.69 0.26 7.43
C TYR A 122 -3.22 0.27 7.88
N PHE A 123 -2.90 1.07 8.89
CA PHE A 123 -1.54 1.24 9.41
C PHE A 123 -1.38 0.38 10.67
N TYR A 124 -0.50 -0.62 10.62
CA TYR A 124 -0.20 -1.51 11.74
C TYR A 124 1.08 -1.06 12.44
N ALA A 125 0.95 -0.80 13.74
CA ALA A 125 2.02 -0.30 14.60
C ALA A 125 2.38 -1.31 15.69
N THR A 126 3.64 -1.33 16.13
CA THR A 126 4.13 -2.33 17.11
C THR A 126 3.59 -2.12 18.53
N ASP A 127 2.99 -0.96 18.85
CA ASP A 127 2.29 -0.70 20.12
C ASP A 127 0.81 -1.15 20.12
N ILE A 128 0.33 -1.71 19.01
CA ILE A 128 -1.04 -2.22 18.86
C ILE A 128 -1.07 -3.75 18.97
N ARG A 129 -1.71 -4.21 20.04
CA ARG A 129 -1.81 -5.63 20.41
C ARG A 129 -2.59 -6.50 19.41
N LYS A 130 -3.56 -5.92 18.69
CA LYS A 130 -4.41 -6.60 17.69
C LYS A 130 -5.08 -5.56 16.78
N GLY A 131 -5.07 -5.81 15.48
CA GLY A 131 -5.63 -4.90 14.48
C GLY A 131 -4.65 -3.80 14.08
N TRP A 132 -5.16 -2.72 13.50
CA TRP A 132 -4.42 -1.55 13.05
C TRP A 132 -4.43 -0.43 14.10
N TYR A 133 -3.44 0.45 14.05
CA TYR A 133 -3.42 1.72 14.77
C TYR A 133 -4.43 2.69 14.16
N GLN A 134 -4.30 2.93 12.86
CA GLN A 134 -5.15 3.86 12.11
C GLN A 134 -5.73 3.18 10.86
N CYS A 135 -6.98 3.53 10.56
CA CYS A 135 -7.67 3.23 9.31
C CYS A 135 -8.08 4.55 8.68
N LEU A 136 -7.65 4.85 7.44
CA LEU A 136 -8.00 6.09 6.71
C LEU A 136 -8.53 5.74 5.32
N ASP A 137 -9.63 6.38 4.93
CA ASP A 137 -10.06 6.38 3.53
C ASP A 137 -9.05 7.15 2.66
N LYS A 138 -8.85 6.69 1.42
CA LYS A 138 -7.98 7.38 0.43
C LYS A 138 -8.39 8.85 0.28
N SER A 139 -9.68 9.12 0.24
CA SER A 139 -10.22 10.47 0.09
C SER A 139 -9.80 11.43 1.21
N TYR A 140 -9.67 10.93 2.45
CA TYR A 140 -9.24 11.71 3.60
C TYR A 140 -7.72 11.89 3.64
N LEU A 141 -6.96 10.87 3.25
CA LEU A 141 -5.50 10.88 3.36
C LEU A 141 -4.81 11.50 2.14
N LEU A 142 -5.17 11.08 0.92
CA LEU A 142 -4.49 11.46 -0.33
C LEU A 142 -5.26 12.51 -1.14
N ASP A 143 -6.59 12.42 -1.23
CA ASP A 143 -7.37 13.30 -2.13
C ASP A 143 -7.80 14.62 -1.46
N THR A 144 -7.70 14.73 -0.13
CA THR A 144 -7.94 15.97 0.61
C THR A 144 -6.63 16.76 0.75
N PRO A 145 -6.53 18.01 0.24
CA PRO A 145 -5.36 18.84 0.46
C PRO A 145 -5.05 19.05 1.94
N ARG A 146 -3.78 18.95 2.29
CA ARG A 146 -3.25 19.14 3.64
C ARG A 146 -2.19 20.22 3.66
N TYR A 147 -2.01 20.83 4.83
CA TYR A 147 -1.15 21.98 5.03
C TYR A 147 -0.29 21.85 6.29
N TYR A 148 0.91 22.41 6.17
CA TYR A 148 1.73 22.88 7.27
C TYR A 148 1.44 24.37 7.48
N TYR A 149 1.21 24.77 8.72
CA TYR A 149 0.85 26.14 9.10
C TYR A 149 2.01 26.80 9.86
N PRO A 150 2.97 27.45 9.18
CA PRO A 150 4.18 27.97 9.84
C PRO A 150 3.89 29.00 10.93
N ASN A 151 2.76 29.73 10.83
CA ASN A 151 2.35 30.73 11.81
C ASN A 151 1.46 30.17 12.94
N LEU A 152 1.11 28.87 12.92
CA LEU A 152 0.24 28.28 13.94
C LEU A 152 0.80 28.37 15.37
N PRO A 153 2.09 28.17 15.66
CA PRO A 153 2.62 28.29 17.02
C PRO A 153 2.40 29.68 17.64
N ALA A 154 2.60 30.75 16.85
CA ALA A 154 2.39 32.13 17.28
C ALA A 154 0.90 32.54 17.26
N GLY A 155 0.12 31.95 16.36
CA GLY A 155 -1.31 32.23 16.17
C GLY A 155 -2.25 31.29 16.92
N TRP A 156 -1.80 30.54 17.93
CA TRP A 156 -2.64 29.62 18.70
C TRP A 156 -3.05 30.22 20.05
N ASP A 157 -4.36 30.26 20.31
CA ASP A 157 -4.89 30.65 21.60
C ASP A 157 -5.05 29.42 22.50
N TYR A 158 -4.11 29.23 23.43
CA TYR A 158 -4.10 28.08 24.36
C TYR A 158 -5.25 28.11 25.39
N GLU A 159 -5.82 29.27 25.70
CA GLU A 159 -6.98 29.38 26.61
C GLU A 159 -8.27 28.96 25.91
N LYS A 160 -8.39 29.23 24.60
CA LYS A 160 -9.54 28.83 23.78
C LYS A 160 -9.38 27.47 23.08
N GLY A 161 -8.16 27.00 22.89
CA GLY A 161 -7.86 25.81 22.10
C GLY A 161 -8.19 25.99 20.60
N SER A 162 -7.91 27.17 20.04
CA SER A 162 -8.27 27.54 18.67
C SER A 162 -7.24 28.48 18.03
N SER A 163 -7.09 28.42 16.72
CA SER A 163 -6.23 29.34 15.97
C SER A 163 -6.84 30.73 15.76
N THR A 164 -5.97 31.72 15.58
CA THR A 164 -6.30 33.04 15.04
C THR A 164 -6.27 33.02 13.51
N LEU A 165 -6.81 34.07 12.89
CA LEU A 165 -6.71 34.24 11.43
C LEU A 165 -5.25 34.30 10.94
N GLU A 166 -4.32 34.76 11.79
CA GLU A 166 -2.91 34.90 11.44
C GLU A 166 -2.19 33.54 11.28
N ALA A 167 -2.61 32.52 12.02
CA ALA A 167 -2.09 31.16 11.92
C ALA A 167 -2.27 30.55 10.51
N VAL A 168 -3.30 30.98 9.78
CA VAL A 168 -3.68 30.44 8.45
C VAL A 168 -2.82 31.03 7.33
N TYR A 169 -2.30 32.25 7.50
CA TYR A 169 -1.52 32.89 6.45
C TYR A 169 -0.18 32.17 6.23
N GLY A 170 0.20 32.03 4.96
CA GLY A 170 1.43 31.31 4.61
C GLY A 170 1.36 29.79 4.75
N ALA A 171 0.16 29.20 4.88
CA ALA A 171 -0.02 27.74 4.86
C ALA A 171 0.62 27.10 3.62
N ILE A 172 1.48 26.12 3.83
CA ILE A 172 2.23 25.40 2.77
C ILE A 172 1.55 24.05 2.55
N ARG A 173 1.18 23.73 1.30
CA ARG A 173 0.61 22.42 0.97
C ARG A 173 1.65 21.32 1.22
N VAL A 174 1.25 20.25 1.89
CA VAL A 174 2.12 19.11 2.24
C VAL A 174 1.51 17.80 1.74
N ASP A 175 2.37 16.89 1.29
CA ASP A 175 1.96 15.53 0.92
C ASP A 175 2.10 14.56 2.11
N PRO A 176 1.27 13.50 2.20
CA PRO A 176 1.47 12.42 3.16
C PRO A 176 2.77 11.65 2.89
N ILE A 177 3.61 11.50 3.91
CA ILE A 177 4.84 10.69 3.86
C ILE A 177 4.82 9.58 4.90
N ILE A 178 5.62 8.56 4.63
CA ILE A 178 6.12 7.64 5.64
C ILE A 178 7.54 8.07 5.99
N ALA A 179 7.69 8.70 7.16
CA ALA A 179 8.96 9.11 7.71
C ALA A 179 9.67 7.93 8.38
N TYR A 180 10.99 7.87 8.22
CA TYR A 180 11.84 6.96 8.98
C TYR A 180 12.71 7.68 10.03
N LYS A 181 12.75 9.02 9.95
CA LYS A 181 13.35 9.92 10.93
C LYS A 181 12.60 11.25 10.97
N ASP A 182 12.36 11.75 12.17
CA ASP A 182 11.47 12.86 12.46
C ASP A 182 11.98 13.69 13.64
N ASN A 183 11.44 14.89 13.87
CA ASN A 183 11.84 15.76 14.97
C ASN A 183 10.59 16.42 15.53
N TRP A 184 9.86 15.62 16.30
CA TRP A 184 8.59 16.00 16.87
C TRP A 184 8.76 16.82 18.14
N GLN A 185 8.11 17.98 18.18
CA GLN A 185 8.19 18.91 19.30
C GLN A 185 6.79 19.45 19.62
N ARG A 186 6.25 19.08 20.79
CA ARG A 186 5.13 19.83 21.37
C ARG A 186 5.62 21.23 21.74
N TYR A 187 4.84 22.25 21.41
CA TYR A 187 5.17 23.68 21.51
C TYR A 187 6.36 24.12 20.63
N GLY A 188 6.68 23.38 19.56
CA GLY A 188 7.72 23.78 18.61
C GLY A 188 7.30 24.98 17.75
N GLU A 189 8.15 26.00 17.68
CA GLU A 189 7.91 27.23 16.91
C GLU A 189 8.40 27.13 15.46
N VAL A 190 9.57 26.53 15.24
CA VAL A 190 10.26 26.47 13.95
C VAL A 190 10.71 25.02 13.68
N PRO A 191 10.51 24.47 12.47
CA PRO A 191 10.95 23.12 12.13
C PRO A 191 12.48 23.03 12.03
N ASP A 192 13.09 22.17 12.86
CA ASP A 192 14.53 21.92 12.86
C ASP A 192 14.88 20.60 12.15
N PHE A 193 15.51 20.70 10.99
CA PHE A 193 15.99 19.56 10.19
C PHE A 193 17.47 19.19 10.46
N SER A 194 18.10 19.76 11.48
CA SER A 194 19.47 19.42 11.89
C SER A 194 19.53 18.30 12.93
N VAL A 195 18.47 18.17 13.75
CA VAL A 195 18.26 17.09 14.71
C VAL A 195 17.19 16.13 14.18
N TYR A 196 17.38 14.83 14.38
CA TYR A 196 16.38 13.81 14.09
C TYR A 196 16.39 12.72 15.17
N ASP A 197 15.20 12.27 15.55
CA ASP A 197 14.96 11.00 16.21
C ASP A 197 14.62 9.92 15.16
N THR A 198 14.82 8.65 15.53
CA THR A 198 14.36 7.49 14.76
C THR A 198 13.59 6.48 15.63
N SER A 199 13.34 6.80 16.91
CA SER A 199 12.65 5.92 17.85
C SER A 199 11.20 5.60 17.43
N THR A 200 10.57 6.48 16.64
CA THR A 200 9.21 6.34 16.13
C THR A 200 9.08 5.52 14.85
N ARG A 201 10.19 5.11 14.22
CA ARG A 201 10.23 4.57 12.84
C ARG A 201 9.34 3.33 12.63
N PHE A 202 8.53 3.22 11.58
CA PHE A 202 8.17 4.25 10.61
C PHE A 202 6.98 5.07 11.10
N ARG A 203 6.86 6.32 10.66
CA ARG A 203 5.80 7.23 11.09
C ARG A 203 5.01 7.80 9.93
N LEU A 204 3.68 7.74 10.02
CA LEU A 204 2.76 8.42 9.11
C LEU A 204 2.67 9.91 9.49
N LEU A 205 2.97 10.79 8.54
CA LEU A 205 2.80 12.24 8.68
C LEU A 205 2.05 12.78 7.47
N PHE A 206 1.00 13.58 7.71
CA PHE A 206 0.15 14.11 6.63
C PHE A 206 -0.37 15.54 6.87
N GLY A 207 -0.01 16.21 7.96
CA GLY A 207 -0.44 17.57 8.26
C GLY A 207 -1.95 17.72 8.49
N GLN A 208 -2.44 18.95 8.34
CA GLN A 208 -3.79 19.35 8.74
C GLN A 208 -4.60 19.87 7.55
N LYS A 209 -5.92 19.65 7.55
CA LYS A 209 -6.81 20.32 6.58
C LYS A 209 -7.10 21.75 7.02
N GLU A 210 -7.41 21.92 8.30
CA GLU A 210 -7.70 23.20 8.96
C GLU A 210 -6.77 23.34 10.18
N PRO A 211 -6.35 24.55 10.58
CA PRO A 211 -5.37 24.77 11.65
C PRO A 211 -5.74 24.15 13.01
N ASP A 212 -7.04 24.01 13.29
CA ASP A 212 -7.60 23.53 14.57
C ASP A 212 -7.82 22.00 14.60
N GLU A 213 -7.53 21.28 13.51
CA GLU A 213 -7.87 19.85 13.37
C GLU A 213 -6.96 18.97 14.25
N CYS A 214 -7.52 18.32 15.28
CA CYS A 214 -6.82 17.36 16.13
C CYS A 214 -6.35 16.12 15.32
N THR A 215 -5.14 16.23 14.77
CA THR A 215 -4.55 15.28 13.81
C THR A 215 -3.32 14.58 14.37
N ALA A 216 -2.66 15.11 15.41
CA ALA A 216 -1.50 14.45 16.01
C ALA A 216 -1.78 12.99 16.44
N PRO A 217 -2.96 12.64 17.01
CA PRO A 217 -3.27 11.26 17.37
C PRO A 217 -3.45 10.31 16.18
N GLN A 218 -3.63 10.83 14.97
CA GLN A 218 -3.75 10.05 13.73
C GLN A 218 -2.39 9.81 13.05
N SER A 219 -1.33 10.49 13.52
CA SER A 219 0.04 10.26 13.10
C SER A 219 0.56 8.94 13.69
N ALA A 220 0.24 7.84 13.00
CA ALA A 220 0.66 6.49 13.40
C ALA A 220 2.18 6.40 13.48
N LYS A 221 2.70 6.06 14.67
CA LYS A 221 4.12 5.77 14.94
C LYS A 221 4.36 4.26 14.88
N TRP A 222 5.63 3.86 14.82
CA TRP A 222 6.08 2.47 14.85
C TRP A 222 5.41 1.55 13.83
N VAL A 223 5.05 2.14 12.68
CA VAL A 223 4.39 1.43 11.58
C VAL A 223 5.36 0.40 11.02
N HIS A 224 4.89 -0.84 10.89
CA HIS A 224 5.65 -1.95 10.32
C HIS A 224 4.92 -2.62 9.14
N SER A 225 3.60 -2.40 9.00
CA SER A 225 2.81 -2.86 7.84
C SER A 225 1.79 -1.80 7.46
N ILE A 226 1.60 -1.59 6.16
CA ILE A 226 0.51 -0.82 5.58
C ILE A 226 -0.26 -1.77 4.66
N ASP A 227 -1.50 -2.07 5.05
CA ASP A 227 -2.38 -2.91 4.26
C ASP A 227 -3.31 -1.98 3.44
N VAL A 228 -3.21 -2.08 2.12
CA VAL A 228 -3.85 -1.18 1.14
C VAL A 228 -5.06 -1.89 0.54
N MET A 229 -6.26 -1.37 0.84
CA MET A 229 -7.50 -1.93 0.32
C MET A 229 -7.78 -1.38 -1.08
N LEU A 230 -7.88 -2.28 -2.04
CA LEU A 230 -8.27 -1.99 -3.41
C LEU A 230 -9.80 -2.02 -3.55
N GLY A 231 -10.31 -1.21 -4.49
CA GLY A 231 -11.70 -1.17 -4.88
C GLY A 231 -12.05 -2.16 -5.99
N GLY A 232 -13.34 -2.43 -6.14
CA GLY A 232 -13.86 -3.39 -7.13
C GLY A 232 -13.71 -4.84 -6.66
N MET A 233 -13.43 -5.75 -7.58
CA MET A 233 -13.53 -7.20 -7.34
C MET A 233 -12.14 -7.87 -7.37
N PRO A 234 -11.83 -8.77 -6.40
CA PRO A 234 -10.60 -9.56 -6.45
C PRO A 234 -10.57 -10.54 -7.63
N PRO A 235 -9.37 -10.91 -8.12
CA PRO A 235 -9.21 -12.10 -8.94
C PRO A 235 -9.57 -13.35 -8.11
N ALA A 236 -10.30 -14.27 -8.71
CA ALA A 236 -10.74 -15.54 -8.13
C ALA A 236 -10.18 -16.78 -8.87
N GLY A 237 -9.62 -16.59 -10.07
CA GLY A 237 -8.89 -17.63 -10.79
C GLY A 237 -7.97 -17.06 -11.87
N VAL A 238 -7.03 -17.86 -12.33
CA VAL A 238 -6.26 -17.62 -13.56
C VAL A 238 -6.21 -18.92 -14.35
N THR A 239 -6.29 -18.83 -15.68
CA THR A 239 -6.16 -19.96 -16.60
C THR A 239 -5.18 -19.63 -17.71
N LEU A 240 -4.63 -20.66 -18.35
CA LEU A 240 -3.84 -20.56 -19.58
C LEU A 240 -4.64 -21.14 -20.74
N ASP A 241 -4.40 -20.62 -21.94
CA ASP A 241 -4.91 -21.13 -23.20
C ASP A 241 -4.37 -22.53 -23.55
N GLN A 242 -3.18 -22.87 -23.06
CA GLN A 242 -2.48 -24.13 -23.33
C GLN A 242 -1.91 -24.71 -22.03
N ASN A 243 -2.09 -26.01 -21.83
CA ASN A 243 -1.58 -26.77 -20.66
C ASN A 243 -0.31 -27.58 -20.97
N ALA A 244 -0.03 -27.89 -22.23
CA ALA A 244 1.23 -28.48 -22.67
C ALA A 244 1.54 -28.13 -24.14
N VAL A 245 2.83 -27.93 -24.43
CA VAL A 245 3.35 -27.67 -25.78
C VAL A 245 4.61 -28.51 -26.05
N ASN A 246 4.79 -28.93 -27.31
CA ASN A 246 5.97 -29.68 -27.75
C ASN A 246 6.61 -28.92 -28.90
N LEU A 247 7.83 -28.43 -28.71
CA LEU A 247 8.47 -27.47 -29.61
C LEU A 247 9.94 -27.82 -29.83
N LYS A 248 10.52 -27.36 -30.94
CA LYS A 248 11.96 -27.51 -31.21
C LYS A 248 12.74 -26.41 -30.48
N VAL A 249 14.01 -26.66 -30.17
CA VAL A 249 14.94 -25.61 -29.68
C VAL A 249 14.94 -24.42 -30.65
N GLY A 250 14.91 -23.21 -30.10
CA GLY A 250 14.78 -21.96 -30.85
C GLY A 250 13.36 -21.57 -31.26
N SER A 251 12.37 -22.45 -31.05
CA SER A 251 10.95 -22.10 -31.28
C SER A 251 10.41 -21.25 -30.13
N THR A 252 9.44 -20.39 -30.46
CA THR A 252 8.71 -19.58 -29.48
C THR A 252 7.21 -19.88 -29.53
N VAL A 253 6.51 -19.66 -28.41
CA VAL A 253 5.05 -19.71 -28.31
C VAL A 253 4.56 -18.65 -27.34
N ARG A 254 3.43 -18.01 -27.65
CA ARG A 254 2.74 -17.14 -26.70
C ARG A 254 1.78 -17.99 -25.87
N LEU A 255 1.93 -17.93 -24.55
CA LEU A 255 0.89 -18.36 -23.61
C LEU A 255 0.05 -17.15 -23.22
N THR A 256 -1.27 -17.33 -23.17
CA THR A 256 -2.23 -16.27 -22.86
C THR A 256 -2.91 -16.56 -21.52
N ALA A 257 -2.60 -15.76 -20.51
CA ALA A 257 -3.23 -15.84 -19.21
C ALA A 257 -4.57 -15.11 -19.18
N THR A 258 -5.63 -15.78 -18.73
CA THR A 258 -6.96 -15.19 -18.51
C THR A 258 -7.27 -15.17 -17.03
N VAL A 259 -7.37 -13.98 -16.45
CA VAL A 259 -7.77 -13.77 -15.05
C VAL A 259 -9.30 -13.69 -14.97
N ALA A 260 -9.88 -14.45 -14.05
CA ALA A 260 -11.31 -14.48 -13.76
C ALA A 260 -11.58 -13.95 -12.34
N PRO A 261 -12.74 -13.33 -12.07
CA PRO A 261 -13.78 -12.93 -13.03
C PRO A 261 -13.30 -11.83 -14.00
N TYR A 262 -14.05 -11.61 -15.08
CA TYR A 262 -13.67 -10.61 -16.10
C TYR A 262 -13.66 -9.18 -15.52
N GLU A 263 -14.40 -8.91 -14.47
CA GLU A 263 -14.51 -7.61 -13.81
C GLU A 263 -13.52 -7.47 -12.62
N ALA A 264 -12.57 -8.39 -12.47
CA ALA A 264 -11.48 -8.26 -11.50
C ALA A 264 -10.67 -6.98 -11.75
N THR A 265 -10.41 -6.19 -10.70
CA THR A 265 -9.77 -4.86 -10.82
C THR A 265 -8.29 -5.00 -11.19
N ASP A 266 -7.54 -5.78 -10.42
CA ASP A 266 -6.13 -6.10 -10.72
C ASP A 266 -6.06 -7.46 -11.42
N LYS A 267 -5.67 -7.42 -12.70
CA LYS A 267 -5.42 -8.59 -13.55
C LYS A 267 -3.93 -8.78 -13.86
N SER A 268 -3.05 -8.06 -13.17
CA SER A 268 -1.61 -8.21 -13.38
C SER A 268 -1.16 -9.61 -12.97
N VAL A 269 -0.25 -10.16 -13.77
CA VAL A 269 0.31 -11.50 -13.59
C VAL A 269 1.83 -11.47 -13.69
N THR A 270 2.48 -12.40 -13.00
CA THR A 270 3.91 -12.68 -13.13
C THR A 270 4.11 -14.07 -13.71
N TRP A 271 5.18 -14.23 -14.49
CA TRP A 271 5.55 -15.47 -15.15
C TRP A 271 6.86 -16.02 -14.59
N SER A 272 7.00 -17.34 -14.54
CA SER A 272 8.25 -18.02 -14.19
C SER A 272 8.42 -19.33 -14.96
N SER A 273 9.66 -19.81 -15.05
CA SER A 273 10.00 -21.13 -15.56
C SER A 273 10.65 -21.95 -14.45
N SER A 274 10.31 -23.23 -14.35
CA SER A 274 11.01 -24.18 -13.47
C SER A 274 12.42 -24.50 -13.95
N ASP A 275 12.71 -24.36 -15.25
CA ASP A 275 14.02 -24.61 -15.84
C ASP A 275 14.27 -23.67 -17.04
N PRO A 276 14.93 -22.52 -16.82
CA PRO A 276 15.36 -21.60 -17.87
C PRO A 276 16.33 -22.19 -18.90
N GLY A 277 17.01 -23.30 -18.61
CA GLY A 277 17.87 -24.00 -19.56
C GLY A 277 17.09 -24.80 -20.61
N VAL A 278 15.88 -25.22 -20.27
CA VAL A 278 14.95 -25.88 -21.20
C VAL A 278 14.01 -24.87 -21.86
N ALA A 279 13.37 -23.98 -21.08
CA ALA A 279 12.52 -22.93 -21.63
C ALA A 279 12.52 -21.67 -20.76
N THR A 280 12.64 -20.50 -21.40
CA THR A 280 12.47 -19.18 -20.77
C THR A 280 11.09 -18.61 -21.07
N VAL A 281 10.63 -17.67 -20.24
CA VAL A 281 9.37 -16.92 -20.44
C VAL A 281 9.60 -15.45 -20.11
N ASP A 282 9.05 -14.54 -20.91
CA ASP A 282 9.09 -13.09 -20.65
C ASP A 282 7.86 -12.60 -19.85
N HIS A 283 7.82 -11.30 -19.55
CA HIS A 283 6.71 -10.68 -18.82
C HIS A 283 5.37 -10.68 -19.60
N ASN A 284 5.38 -10.96 -20.90
CA ASN A 284 4.21 -11.00 -21.78
C ASN A 284 3.72 -12.44 -22.06
N GLY A 285 4.29 -13.45 -21.41
CA GLY A 285 3.99 -14.86 -21.65
C GLY A 285 4.58 -15.40 -22.96
N LEU A 286 5.56 -14.74 -23.57
CA LEU A 286 6.31 -15.29 -24.69
C LEU A 286 7.35 -16.28 -24.16
N VAL A 287 7.10 -17.56 -24.43
CA VAL A 287 7.98 -18.68 -24.08
C VAL A 287 8.96 -18.93 -25.23
N THR A 288 10.23 -19.18 -24.91
CA THR A 288 11.27 -19.61 -25.86
C THR A 288 11.87 -20.93 -25.40
N VAL A 289 11.93 -21.94 -26.27
CA VAL A 289 12.61 -23.22 -25.96
C VAL A 289 14.10 -23.07 -26.20
N VAL A 290 14.88 -23.24 -25.14
CA VAL A 290 16.34 -23.08 -25.10
C VAL A 290 17.06 -24.43 -25.25
N GLY A 291 16.47 -25.52 -24.72
CA GLY A 291 17.15 -26.80 -24.63
C GLY A 291 16.23 -28.03 -24.70
N PRO A 292 16.81 -29.24 -24.73
CA PRO A 292 16.07 -30.49 -24.64
C PRO A 292 15.58 -30.75 -23.21
N GLY A 293 14.44 -31.45 -23.06
CA GLY A 293 13.86 -31.76 -21.75
C GLY A 293 12.45 -31.20 -21.57
N ALA A 294 12.03 -30.99 -20.32
CA ALA A 294 10.71 -30.44 -19.98
C ALA A 294 10.82 -29.35 -18.90
N ALA A 295 10.25 -28.17 -19.16
CA ALA A 295 10.08 -27.09 -18.19
C ALA A 295 8.59 -26.89 -17.88
N THR A 296 8.27 -26.52 -16.64
CA THR A 296 6.95 -25.99 -16.30
C THR A 296 7.00 -24.48 -16.30
N ILE A 297 6.24 -23.85 -17.19
CA ILE A 297 5.98 -22.41 -17.16
C ILE A 297 4.78 -22.18 -16.25
N ALA A 298 4.92 -21.29 -15.27
CA ALA A 298 3.87 -20.91 -14.35
C ALA A 298 3.49 -19.44 -14.55
N VAL A 299 2.20 -19.14 -14.41
CA VAL A 299 1.67 -17.79 -14.28
C VAL A 299 1.03 -17.64 -12.89
N SER A 300 1.23 -16.49 -12.25
CA SER A 300 0.67 -16.17 -10.92
C SER A 300 -0.03 -14.81 -10.95
N THR A 301 -1.21 -14.66 -10.34
CA THR A 301 -1.82 -13.34 -10.13
C THR A 301 -1.08 -12.57 -9.04
N VAL A 302 -0.82 -11.28 -9.26
CA VAL A 302 -0.05 -10.45 -8.31
C VAL A 302 -0.82 -10.21 -7.00
N VAL A 303 -2.15 -10.21 -7.06
CA VAL A 303 -3.02 -10.30 -5.88
C VAL A 303 -3.69 -11.66 -5.88
N GLY A 304 -3.76 -12.32 -4.72
CA GLY A 304 -4.33 -13.67 -4.61
C GLY A 304 -3.30 -14.80 -4.65
N ASN A 305 -2.15 -14.60 -5.32
CA ASN A 305 -1.17 -15.66 -5.62
C ASN A 305 -1.81 -16.90 -6.30
N LEU A 306 -2.81 -16.68 -7.15
CA LEU A 306 -3.52 -17.74 -7.87
C LEU A 306 -2.67 -18.18 -9.06
N THR A 307 -2.55 -19.48 -9.31
CA THR A 307 -1.60 -20.01 -10.30
C THR A 307 -2.25 -20.87 -11.38
N ALA A 308 -1.63 -20.86 -12.56
CA ALA A 308 -1.87 -21.82 -13.64
C ALA A 308 -0.53 -22.18 -14.31
N THR A 309 -0.45 -23.36 -14.94
CA THR A 309 0.81 -23.90 -15.47
C THR A 309 0.67 -24.51 -16.86
N CYS A 310 1.76 -24.48 -17.61
CA CYS A 310 1.90 -25.11 -18.92
C CYS A 310 3.24 -25.89 -18.98
N ILE A 311 3.20 -27.13 -19.46
CA ILE A 311 4.41 -27.96 -19.64
C ILE A 311 4.99 -27.72 -21.03
N VAL A 312 6.23 -27.25 -21.09
CA VAL A 312 6.96 -26.97 -22.32
C VAL A 312 8.01 -28.05 -22.52
N ASN A 313 7.79 -28.93 -23.49
CA ASN A 313 8.73 -29.97 -23.87
C ASN A 313 9.60 -29.51 -25.03
N GLY A 314 10.91 -29.47 -24.82
CA GLY A 314 11.90 -29.45 -25.89
C GLY A 314 12.01 -30.82 -26.58
N PRO A 315 12.78 -30.91 -27.68
CA PRO A 315 13.08 -32.20 -28.29
C PRO A 315 13.84 -33.09 -27.29
N ARG A 316 13.67 -34.41 -27.38
CA ARG A 316 14.52 -35.35 -26.63
C ARG A 316 15.95 -35.25 -27.16
N GLU A 317 16.95 -35.42 -26.30
CA GLU A 317 18.32 -35.65 -26.75
C GLU A 317 18.38 -36.97 -27.52
N THR A 318 18.36 -36.88 -28.85
CA THR A 318 18.87 -37.94 -29.70
C THR A 318 20.40 -37.81 -29.67
N GLY A 319 21.06 -38.70 -28.92
CA GLY A 319 22.51 -38.81 -28.95
C GLY A 319 23.03 -38.99 -30.38
N PRO A 320 24.30 -38.61 -30.66
CA PRO A 320 24.82 -38.63 -32.02
C PRO A 320 24.90 -40.07 -32.55
N GLY A 321 24.02 -40.39 -33.51
CA GLY A 321 24.12 -41.60 -34.32
C GLY A 321 22.99 -42.63 -34.17
N GLN A 322 21.81 -42.32 -34.71
CA GLN A 322 20.96 -43.33 -35.37
C GLN A 322 20.38 -42.77 -36.68
N SER A 323 21.21 -42.75 -37.72
CA SER A 323 20.72 -42.75 -39.09
C SER A 323 20.12 -44.14 -39.39
N SER A 324 18.84 -44.17 -39.74
CA SER A 324 18.14 -45.38 -40.15
C SER A 324 18.57 -45.81 -41.55
N GLU A 325 19.57 -46.69 -41.65
CA GLU A 325 19.89 -47.44 -42.88
C GLU A 325 18.95 -48.64 -43.01
N PRO A 326 18.44 -48.96 -44.22
CA PRO A 326 17.49 -50.06 -44.42
C PRO A 326 18.16 -51.44 -44.49
N PHE A 327 17.39 -52.48 -44.19
CA PHE A 327 17.82 -53.88 -44.20
C PHE A 327 18.38 -54.36 -45.55
N GLY A 328 19.54 -55.05 -45.50
CA GLY A 328 20.13 -55.79 -46.64
C GLY A 328 20.96 -56.99 -46.15
N ALA A 329 20.89 -58.13 -46.85
CA ALA A 329 21.48 -59.40 -46.42
C ALA A 329 22.96 -59.58 -46.83
N GLY A 330 23.69 -60.50 -46.15
CA GLY A 330 25.11 -60.85 -46.42
C GLY A 330 25.32 -61.81 -47.61
N PRO A 331 26.42 -62.61 -47.70
CA PRO A 331 27.42 -62.91 -46.65
C PRO A 331 28.93 -62.99 -47.06
N GLN A 332 29.80 -63.09 -46.04
CA GLN A 332 31.16 -63.70 -45.96
C GLN A 332 32.23 -63.59 -47.09
N LYS A 333 33.45 -63.18 -46.69
CA LYS A 333 34.69 -64.02 -46.82
C LYS A 333 35.89 -63.53 -45.98
N ASN A 334 36.89 -64.42 -45.85
CA ASN A 334 37.97 -64.42 -44.85
C ASN A 334 39.17 -63.50 -45.16
N GLY A 335 39.98 -63.18 -44.13
CA GLY A 335 41.33 -62.63 -44.23
C GLY A 335 41.96 -62.46 -42.83
N GLU A 336 43.22 -62.86 -42.63
CA GLU A 336 43.88 -63.04 -41.32
C GLU A 336 45.32 -62.46 -41.32
N VAL A 337 45.85 -62.14 -40.11
CA VAL A 337 47.14 -61.47 -39.75
C VAL A 337 47.42 -60.10 -40.40
N ASP A 338 47.97 -59.08 -39.74
CA ASP A 338 49.03 -59.06 -38.71
C ASP A 338 48.88 -57.92 -37.69
N ASN A 339 49.44 -58.13 -36.49
CA ASN A 339 49.74 -57.11 -35.49
C ASN A 339 51.24 -57.25 -35.17
N PRO A 340 52.02 -56.16 -35.04
CA PRO A 340 52.70 -56.04 -33.75
C PRO A 340 53.00 -54.62 -33.23
N PHE A 341 53.13 -54.57 -31.90
CA PHE A 341 53.80 -53.56 -31.04
C PHE A 341 53.13 -52.19 -30.76
N GLY A 342 52.71 -52.01 -29.49
CA GLY A 342 53.12 -50.81 -28.73
C GLY A 342 52.06 -50.08 -27.89
N LEU A 343 51.76 -50.55 -26.67
CA LEU A 343 51.29 -49.73 -25.53
C LEU A 343 52.34 -49.86 -24.40
N PRO A 344 52.57 -48.82 -23.56
CA PRO A 344 51.71 -48.45 -22.42
C PRO A 344 51.25 -46.95 -22.43
N VAL A 345 50.12 -46.51 -21.84
CA VAL A 345 49.80 -46.31 -20.39
C VAL A 345 50.76 -45.29 -19.74
N SER A 346 50.35 -44.18 -19.09
CA SER A 346 49.32 -44.03 -18.04
C SER A 346 48.62 -42.65 -17.92
N GLU A 347 47.53 -42.61 -17.14
CA GLU A 347 47.10 -41.47 -16.31
C GLU A 347 48.26 -40.74 -15.56
N ASP A 348 48.12 -39.44 -15.20
CA ASP A 348 47.38 -39.04 -13.98
C ASP A 348 47.21 -37.50 -13.83
N ASN A 349 46.63 -37.11 -12.68
CA ASN A 349 45.90 -35.91 -12.35
C ASN A 349 46.70 -34.67 -11.87
N ARG A 350 46.01 -33.53 -11.99
CA ARG A 350 45.95 -32.39 -11.02
C ARG A 350 47.17 -31.44 -10.82
N GLN A 351 46.81 -30.17 -11.02
CA GLN A 351 46.87 -29.04 -10.05
C GLN A 351 47.95 -27.94 -10.14
N HIS A 352 47.40 -26.72 -9.95
CA HIS A 352 47.91 -25.58 -9.16
C HIS A 352 48.67 -24.38 -9.80
N LEU A 353 48.20 -23.19 -9.34
CA LEU A 353 48.91 -21.91 -9.11
C LEU A 353 49.33 -20.97 -10.27
N ALA A 354 48.43 -20.04 -10.57
CA ALA A 354 48.59 -18.57 -10.44
C ALA A 354 49.81 -17.80 -11.04
N LYS A 355 49.51 -16.98 -12.05
CA LYS A 355 49.61 -15.49 -12.05
C LYS A 355 51.00 -14.79 -11.93
N LYS A 356 51.43 -14.12 -13.01
CA LYS A 356 51.95 -12.71 -13.08
C LYS A 356 52.27 -12.31 -14.54
N GLU A 357 51.74 -11.19 -15.08
CA GLU A 357 52.39 -9.85 -15.23
C GLU A 357 53.48 -9.79 -16.35
N ILE A 358 53.81 -8.70 -17.07
CA ILE A 358 53.36 -7.28 -17.18
C ILE A 358 53.93 -6.70 -18.51
N THR A 359 53.23 -5.75 -19.16
CA THR A 359 53.74 -4.48 -19.76
C THR A 359 52.57 -3.79 -20.48
N ALA A 360 52.05 -2.59 -20.16
CA ALA A 360 52.53 -1.36 -19.52
C ALA A 360 53.16 -0.32 -20.48
N ALA A 361 52.36 0.71 -20.82
CA ALA A 361 52.74 2.12 -20.96
C ALA A 361 51.46 2.97 -21.22
N VAL A 362 51.15 4.15 -20.65
CA VAL A 362 51.41 4.91 -19.39
C VAL A 362 51.14 6.42 -19.71
N SER A 363 50.86 7.23 -18.67
CA SER A 363 50.81 8.72 -18.63
C SER A 363 49.53 9.42 -19.15
N THR A 364 49.02 10.54 -18.59
CA THR A 364 49.22 11.32 -17.32
C THR A 364 48.12 12.42 -17.26
N ALA A 365 47.70 13.05 -16.15
CA ALA A 365 47.82 12.82 -14.69
C ALA A 365 46.89 13.81 -13.93
N ALA A 366 46.89 13.75 -12.59
CA ALA A 366 46.38 14.77 -11.64
C ALA A 366 47.51 15.07 -10.60
N PRO A 367 47.33 15.80 -9.47
CA PRO A 367 46.23 16.64 -8.97
C PRO A 367 46.73 18.01 -8.40
N ALA A 368 45.88 18.74 -7.64
CA ALA A 368 46.17 19.37 -6.32
C ALA A 368 45.31 20.63 -6.03
N ALA A 369 45.18 21.01 -4.76
CA ALA A 369 44.22 22.00 -4.24
C ALA A 369 44.87 23.24 -3.58
N SER A 370 44.07 24.29 -3.36
CA SER A 370 44.25 25.27 -2.27
C SER A 370 42.95 26.08 -2.02
N GLU A 371 42.90 26.79 -0.89
CA GLU A 371 41.66 27.23 -0.23
C GLU A 371 41.31 28.73 -0.41
N GLN A 372 40.08 29.07 0.01
CA GLN A 372 39.74 30.08 1.04
C GLN A 372 38.78 31.24 0.70
N SER A 373 37.71 31.29 1.52
CA SER A 373 36.97 32.45 2.05
C SER A 373 36.16 33.39 1.12
N GLY A 374 34.85 33.49 1.41
CA GLY A 374 33.94 34.48 0.84
C GLY A 374 32.50 34.33 1.37
N SER A 375 32.14 35.12 2.39
CA SER A 375 30.81 35.12 3.02
C SER A 375 29.73 35.72 2.11
N GLN A 376 28.58 35.05 1.94
CA GLN A 376 27.21 35.62 1.96
C GLN A 376 26.13 34.52 2.14
N PRO A 377 24.91 34.83 2.64
CA PRO A 377 23.95 33.86 3.15
C PRO A 377 22.71 33.66 2.25
N TRP A 378 21.78 32.81 2.71
CA TRP A 378 20.43 32.53 2.17
C TRP A 378 20.36 31.95 0.75
N ARG A 379 20.37 30.61 0.63
CA ARG A 379 19.63 29.95 -0.45
C ARG A 379 18.26 29.52 0.09
N VAL A 380 17.22 30.12 -0.48
CA VAL A 380 15.85 29.59 -0.41
C VAL A 380 15.88 28.21 -1.09
N TYR A 381 15.39 27.17 -0.40
CA TYR A 381 15.25 25.86 -1.01
C TYR A 381 14.11 25.91 -2.03
N GLU A 382 14.37 25.34 -3.21
CA GLU A 382 13.47 25.37 -4.35
C GLU A 382 12.17 24.63 -4.00
N MET A 383 11.07 25.38 -3.88
CA MET A 383 9.75 24.81 -3.63
C MET A 383 9.24 24.13 -4.92
N SER A 384 8.40 23.10 -4.78
CA SER A 384 7.72 22.49 -5.92
C SER A 384 7.06 23.57 -6.79
N SER A 385 7.33 23.53 -8.10
CA SER A 385 7.03 24.61 -9.07
C SER A 385 5.53 24.95 -9.22
N ASP A 386 4.67 24.12 -8.64
CA ASP A 386 3.24 24.12 -8.91
C ASP A 386 2.42 24.75 -7.74
N ALA A 387 3.10 25.19 -6.68
CA ALA A 387 2.48 25.81 -5.50
C ALA A 387 2.18 27.31 -5.73
N VAL A 388 1.08 27.62 -6.41
CA VAL A 388 0.55 28.99 -6.49
C VAL A 388 -0.02 29.40 -5.12
N PRO A 389 0.45 30.51 -4.50
CA PRO A 389 -0.16 31.03 -3.27
C PRO A 389 -1.62 31.43 -3.53
N LEU A 390 -2.53 31.02 -2.64
CA LEU A 390 -3.96 31.37 -2.76
C LEU A 390 -4.16 32.89 -2.66
N GLN A 391 -4.35 33.55 -3.80
CA GLN A 391 -4.76 34.95 -3.82
C GLN A 391 -6.21 35.12 -3.37
N GLN A 392 -6.48 36.30 -2.81
CA GLN A 392 -7.70 36.64 -2.08
C GLN A 392 -8.96 36.62 -2.96
N GLN A 393 -9.60 35.45 -3.08
CA GLN A 393 -10.88 35.34 -3.77
C GLN A 393 -12.00 35.98 -2.93
N LYS A 394 -12.35 37.23 -3.27
CA LYS A 394 -13.39 38.03 -2.61
C LYS A 394 -14.76 37.36 -2.77
N ARG A 395 -15.11 36.48 -1.82
CA ARG A 395 -16.35 35.69 -1.83
C ARG A 395 -17.57 36.61 -1.73
N GLN A 396 -18.32 36.74 -2.82
CA GLN A 396 -19.70 37.23 -2.76
C GLN A 396 -20.57 36.16 -2.10
N ASN A 397 -21.20 36.52 -0.98
CA ASN A 397 -22.09 35.63 -0.23
C ASN A 397 -23.38 35.36 -1.02
N THR A 398 -23.46 34.19 -1.65
CA THR A 398 -24.63 33.78 -2.43
C THR A 398 -25.05 32.33 -2.14
N LEU A 399 -25.10 31.94 -0.85
CA LEU A 399 -25.63 30.65 -0.39
C LEU A 399 -25.97 30.72 1.11
N ASP A 400 -27.26 30.93 1.43
CA ASP A 400 -27.93 30.31 2.60
C ASP A 400 -29.44 30.65 2.76
N ILE A 401 -30.03 31.44 1.86
CA ILE A 401 -31.46 31.80 1.93
C ILE A 401 -32.38 30.57 1.85
N PHE A 402 -32.07 29.59 1.00
CA PHE A 402 -32.91 28.40 0.83
C PHE A 402 -32.89 27.44 2.04
N ALA A 403 -31.74 27.30 2.72
CA ALA A 403 -31.64 26.47 3.91
C ALA A 403 -32.44 27.06 5.09
N ALA A 404 -32.33 28.37 5.30
CA ALA A 404 -33.10 29.09 6.32
C ALA A 404 -34.62 29.03 6.07
N VAL A 405 -35.07 29.21 4.82
CA VAL A 405 -36.49 29.10 4.45
C VAL A 405 -37.02 27.68 4.67
N LEU A 406 -36.26 26.64 4.31
CA LEU A 406 -36.69 25.25 4.51
C LEU A 406 -36.84 24.89 6.00
N LEU A 407 -35.91 25.34 6.86
CA LEU A 407 -36.02 25.17 8.31
C LEU A 407 -37.24 25.91 8.89
N GLY A 408 -37.52 27.14 8.42
CA GLY A 408 -38.68 27.91 8.85
C GLY A 408 -40.01 27.23 8.54
N VAL A 409 -40.15 26.65 7.34
CA VAL A 409 -41.35 25.91 6.93
C VAL A 409 -41.56 24.64 7.79
N LEU A 410 -40.48 23.91 8.09
CA LEU A 410 -40.56 22.70 8.93
C LEU A 410 -40.94 23.02 10.39
N LEU A 411 -40.39 24.10 10.96
CA LEU A 411 -40.71 24.55 12.32
C LEU A 411 -42.17 25.01 12.45
N LEU A 412 -42.66 25.82 11.50
CA LEU A 412 -44.05 26.30 11.52
C LEU A 412 -45.06 25.17 11.25
N GLY A 413 -44.78 24.27 10.30
CA GLY A 413 -45.63 23.12 9.98
C GLY A 413 -45.75 22.10 11.13
N GLY A 414 -44.65 21.83 11.84
CA GLY A 414 -44.67 20.93 13.00
C GLY A 414 -45.42 21.51 14.21
N SER A 415 -45.27 22.81 14.44
CA SER A 415 -45.88 23.52 15.58
C SER A 415 -47.40 23.64 15.45
N GLY A 416 -47.90 24.00 14.25
CA GLY A 416 -49.33 24.15 14.00
C GLY A 416 -50.12 22.85 14.19
N LYS A 417 -49.53 21.70 13.85
CA LYS A 417 -50.20 20.40 13.96
C LYS A 417 -50.46 20.01 15.42
N ARG A 418 -49.47 20.20 16.31
CA ARG A 418 -49.61 19.94 17.75
C ARG A 418 -50.55 20.93 18.45
N TYR A 419 -50.55 22.19 18.04
CA TYR A 419 -51.48 23.19 18.56
C TYR A 419 -52.95 22.86 18.21
N MET A 420 -53.20 22.41 16.98
CA MET A 420 -54.53 21.97 16.54
C MET A 420 -55.02 20.68 17.19
N GLU A 421 -54.12 19.78 17.59
CA GLU A 421 -54.45 18.60 18.41
C GLU A 421 -54.82 19.02 19.84
N HIS A 422 -54.04 19.92 20.46
CA HIS A 422 -54.30 20.39 21.83
C HIS A 422 -55.63 21.17 21.95
N ILE A 423 -55.97 22.06 21.01
CA ILE A 423 -57.28 22.74 20.99
C ILE A 423 -58.43 21.73 20.87
N ARG A 424 -58.24 20.61 20.17
CA ARG A 424 -59.28 19.59 19.97
C ARG A 424 -59.53 18.73 21.22
N GLU A 425 -58.58 18.70 22.16
CA GLU A 425 -58.74 18.07 23.49
C GLU A 425 -59.38 19.02 24.51
N VAL A 426 -59.12 20.34 24.41
CA VAL A 426 -59.62 21.35 25.36
C VAL A 426 -61.09 21.73 25.11
N VAL A 427 -61.64 21.44 23.93
CA VAL A 427 -63.03 21.77 23.52
C VAL A 427 -63.96 20.55 23.59
N ARG A 428 -63.75 19.65 24.56
CA ARG A 428 -64.54 18.41 24.72
C ARG A 428 -65.01 18.15 26.16
#